data_AF-A0A537QVV9-F1
#
_entry.id   AF-A0A537QVV9-F1
#
_cell.length_a   1.000
_cell.length_b   1.000
_cell.length_c   1.000
_cell.angle_alpha   90.00
_cell.angle_beta   90.00
_cell.angle_gamma   90.00
#
_symmetry.space_group_name_H-M   'P 1'
#
loop_
_entity.id
_entity.type
_entity.pdbx_description
1 polymer ?
#
loop_
_entity_poly.entity_id
_entity_poly.type
_entity_poly.pdbx_seq_one_letter_code
_entity_poly.pdbx_strand_id
1 'polypeptide(L)' 'MKTDRDLIIEAVEEAQRVLAEYLEPGALRSAAGTIHRLVTVLDRPELVGAIERMKASRGLRLVK' A
#
# COMPACT_ATOMS: atom_id res chain seq x y z
N MET A 1 -0.66 17.04 -8.10
CA MET A 1 -1.38 16.36 -7.00
C MET A 1 -1.56 14.91 -7.43
N LYS A 2 -1.10 13.93 -6.65
CA LYS A 2 -1.27 12.51 -7.02
C LYS A 2 -2.75 12.13 -6.93
N THR A 3 -3.26 11.33 -7.88
CA THR A 3 -4.62 10.80 -7.80
C THR A 3 -4.67 9.64 -6.82
N ASP A 4 -5.88 9.29 -6.35
CA ASP A 4 -6.06 8.09 -5.50
C ASP A 4 -5.55 6.82 -6.17
N ARG A 5 -5.68 6.73 -7.51
CA ARG A 5 -5.15 5.62 -8.29
C ARG A 5 -3.62 5.59 -8.28
N ASP A 6 -2.96 6.74 -8.43
CA ASP A 6 -1.50 6.83 -8.42
C ASP A 6 -0.95 6.41 -7.06
N LEU A 7 -1.59 6.86 -5.97
CA LEU A 7 -1.21 6.47 -4.60
C LEU A 7 -1.27 4.96 -4.38
N ILE A 8 -2.31 4.30 -4.89
CA ILE A 8 -2.46 2.85 -4.77
C ILE A 8 -1.42 2.11 -5.63
N ILE A 9 -1.18 2.54 -6.87
CA ILE A 9 -0.18 1.91 -7.75
C ILE A 9 1.20 2.00 -7.10
N GLU A 10 1.59 3.17 -6.64
CA GLU A 10 2.88 3.40 -6.01
C GLU A 10 3.07 2.55 -4.74
N ALA A 11 2.03 2.45 -3.91
CA ALA A 11 2.07 1.59 -2.73
C ALA A 11 2.21 0.11 -3.07
N VAL A 12 1.54 -0.37 -4.12
CA VAL A 12 1.68 -1.75 -4.60
C VAL A 12 3.09 -2.01 -5.12
N GLU A 13 3.62 -1.11 -5.94
CA GLU A 13 4.99 -1.21 -6.46
C GLU A 13 6.02 -1.20 -5.34
N GLU A 14 5.82 -0.37 -4.31
CA GLU A 14 6.70 -0.34 -3.15
C GLU A 14 6.62 -1.62 -2.31
N ALA A 15 5.42 -2.13 -2.05
CA ALA A 15 5.24 -3.41 -1.38
C ALA A 15 5.91 -4.56 -2.15
N GLN A 16 5.80 -4.56 -3.48
CA GLN A 16 6.49 -5.53 -4.34
C GLN A 16 8.02 -5.41 -4.23
N ARG A 17 8.58 -4.19 -4.16
CA ARG A 17 10.01 -3.99 -3.92
C ARG A 17 10.45 -4.55 -2.57
N VAL A 18 9.68 -4.28 -1.50
CA VAL A 18 9.97 -4.82 -0.15
C VAL A 18 10.00 -6.35 -0.17
N LEU A 19 9.06 -6.99 -0.88
CA LEU A 19 9.03 -8.44 -1.03
C LEU A 19 10.20 -8.97 -1.88
N ALA A 20 10.54 -8.31 -2.98
CA ALA A 20 11.66 -8.70 -3.84
C ALA A 20 12.99 -8.69 -3.07
N GLU A 21 13.22 -7.65 -2.25
CA GLU A 21 14.41 -7.57 -1.38
C GLU A 21 14.47 -8.68 -0.32
N TYR A 22 13.32 -9.18 0.15
CA TYR A 22 13.27 -10.28 1.11
C TYR A 22 13.57 -11.64 0.47
N LEU A 23 13.15 -11.81 -0.79
CA LEU A 23 13.34 -13.03 -1.57
C LEU A 23 14.71 -13.13 -2.24
N GLU A 24 15.51 -12.07 -2.20
CA GLU A 24 16.83 -12.04 -2.83
C GLU A 24 17.74 -13.13 -2.23
N PRO A 25 18.37 -13.99 -3.06
CA PRO A 25 19.22 -15.06 -2.58
C PRO A 25 20.35 -14.53 -1.68
N GLY A 26 20.47 -15.08 -0.47
CA GLY A 26 21.50 -14.68 0.49
C GLY A 26 21.17 -13.41 1.29
N ALA A 27 19.98 -12.83 1.15
CA ALA A 27 19.55 -11.71 1.97
C ALA A 27 19.42 -12.11 3.45
N LEU A 28 20.16 -11.44 4.35
CA LEU A 28 20.03 -11.56 5.80
C LEU A 28 18.85 -10.72 6.35
N ARG A 29 17.69 -10.79 5.68
CA ARG A 29 16.49 -10.01 6.05
C ARG A 29 15.60 -10.83 6.99
N SER A 30 15.16 -10.24 8.10
CA SER A 30 14.21 -10.89 9.00
C SER A 30 12.79 -10.80 8.45
N ALA A 31 12.03 -11.91 8.53
CA ALA A 31 10.62 -11.91 8.13
C ALA A 31 9.81 -10.87 8.90
N ALA A 32 10.06 -10.71 10.21
CA ALA A 32 9.41 -9.70 11.03
C ALA A 32 9.71 -8.26 10.56
N GLY A 33 10.95 -7.96 10.19
CA GLY A 33 11.33 -6.65 9.65
C GLY A 33 10.68 -6.36 8.29
N THR A 34 10.60 -7.37 7.42
CA THR A 34 9.89 -7.28 6.14
C THR A 34 8.41 -6.99 6.34
N ILE A 35 7.74 -7.72 7.25
CA ILE A 35 6.32 -7.50 7.58
C ILE A 35 6.11 -6.08 8.12
N HIS A 36 6.99 -5.61 9.02
CA HIS A 36 6.88 -4.25 9.54
C HIS A 36 6.98 -3.19 8.44
N ARG A 37 7.93 -3.35 7.50
CA ARG A 37 8.06 -2.45 6.34
C ARG A 37 6.80 -2.48 5.45
N LEU A 38 6.22 -3.65 5.22
CA LEU A 38 4.96 -3.77 4.46
C LEU A 38 3.81 -3.04 5.17
N VAL A 39 3.67 -3.20 6.49
CA VAL A 39 2.67 -2.47 7.27
C VAL A 39 2.90 -0.95 7.14
N THR A 40 4.14 -0.48 7.23
CA THR A 40 4.47 0.95 7.04
C THR A 40 4.04 1.48 5.66
N VAL A 41 4.13 0.68 4.59
CA VAL A 41 3.66 1.08 3.26
C VAL A 41 2.13 1.12 3.21
N LEU A 42 1.47 0.09 3.75
CA LEU A 42 0.03 -0.10 3.66
C LEU A 42 -0.78 0.79 4.61
N ASP A 43 -0.18 1.24 5.71
CA ASP A 43 -0.83 2.06 6.73
C ASP A 43 -0.59 3.57 6.54
N ARG A 44 -0.05 3.98 5.39
CA ARG A 44 0.13 5.39 5.06
C ARG A 44 -1.21 6.11 5.04
N PRO A 45 -1.40 7.21 5.80
CA PRO A 45 -2.68 7.90 5.90
C PRO A 45 -3.27 8.30 4.54
N GLU A 46 -2.43 8.72 3.59
CA GLU A 46 -2.82 9.10 2.24
C GLU A 46 -3.32 7.91 1.41
N LEU A 47 -2.73 6.73 1.59
CA LEU A 47 -3.12 5.49 0.92
C LEU A 47 -4.43 4.96 1.49
N VAL A 48 -4.54 4.91 2.82
CA VAL A 48 -5.77 4.54 3.53
C VAL A 48 -6.91 5.45 3.08
N GLY A 49 -6.68 6.77 3.08
CA GLY A 49 -7.66 7.74 2.60
C GLY A 49 -8.03 7.56 1.13
N ALA A 50 -7.06 7.27 0.26
CA ALA A 50 -7.30 7.02 -1.16
C ALA A 50 -8.16 5.77 -1.40
N ILE A 51 -7.88 4.69 -0.67
CA ILE A 51 -8.66 3.45 -0.73
C ILE A 51 -10.09 3.69 -0.29
N GLU A 52 -10.31 4.38 0.83
CA GLU A 52 -11.66 4.69 1.32
C GLU A 52 -12.44 5.57 0.35
N ARG A 53 -11.81 6.60 -0.23
CA ARG A 53 -12.44 7.42 -1.28
C ARG A 53 -12.80 6.60 -2.53
N MET A 54 -11.93 5.68 -2.95
CA MET A 54 -12.18 4.80 -4.09
C MET A 54 -13.23 3.70 -3.83
N LYS A 55 -13.44 3.31 -2.57
CA LYS A 55 -14.56 2.45 -2.15
C LYS A 55 -15.87 3.24 -2.16
N ALA A 56 -15.86 4.44 -1.57
CA ALA A 56 -17.02 5.33 -1.53
C ALA A 56 -17.49 5.75 -2.94
N SER A 57 -16.58 5.92 -3.90
CA SER A 57 -16.94 6.24 -5.29
C SER A 57 -17.59 5.08 -6.05
N ARG A 58 -17.40 3.83 -5.60
CA ARG A 58 -17.99 2.63 -6.21
C ARG A 58 -19.25 2.13 -5.51
N GLY A 59 -19.53 2.58 -4.29
CA GLY A 59 -20.71 2.24 -3.53
C GLY A 59 -21.48 3.49 -3.10
N LEU A 60 -22.45 3.89 -3.93
CA LEU A 60 -23.60 4.76 -3.57
C LEU A 60 -23.27 6.12 -2.91
N ARG A 61 -23.65 7.20 -3.62
CA ARG A 61 -24.18 8.40 -2.95
C ARG A 61 -25.26 7.96 -1.97
N LEU A 62 -24.97 7.98 -0.67
CA LEU A 62 -26.01 8.13 0.33
C LEU A 62 -26.55 9.55 0.18
N VAL A 63 -27.61 9.69 -0.61
CA VAL A 63 -28.53 10.82 -0.49
C VAL A 63 -29.13 10.74 0.91
N LYS A 64 -28.77 11.70 1.76
CA LYS A 64 -29.54 12.05 2.95
C LYS A 64 -30.61 13.05 2.54
#